data_AF-A0AAN7LKJ9-F1
#
_entry.id   AF-A0AAN7LKJ9-F1
#
_cell.length_a   1.000
_cell.length_b   1.000
_cell.length_c   1.000
_cell.angle_alpha   90.00
_cell.angle_beta   90.00
_cell.angle_gamma   90.00
#
_symmetry.space_group_name_H-M   'P 1'
#
loop_
_entity.id
_entity.type
_entity.pdbx_description
1 polymer ?
#
loop_
_entity_poly.entity_id
_entity_poly.type
_entity_poly.pdbx_seq_one_letter_code
_entity_poly.pdbx_strand_id
1 'polypeptide(L)'
;MAPNLRCHISVSVSPVAASLFSPKPPISSNSLSLKPQCDDGKEQLRCNILRREFLALVLLAIAPTCSLARPSVASAFSIGISGPKEWLKEQKKKSSKFLLAPMDSSREILRSAYVILSKSPDIKFSFDSDYTNDDLEEIQKLFRSAARDCVPQERNSLVNFQANTGVEVCTFKLIVKNAASLLADKNPLKLEAEAILDNLIRSFSSLNGLANEMDPQPTSNSIQRVVEALMETVSSLDKFEQGIKDCLEV
;
A
#
# COMPACT_ATOMS: atom_id res chain seq x y z
N MET A 1 -61.62 -53.47 -24.79
CA MET A 1 -60.38 -53.82 -25.52
C MET A 1 -59.20 -53.23 -24.76
N ALA A 2 -58.38 -54.09 -24.16
CA ALA A 2 -57.08 -53.78 -23.54
C ALA A 2 -55.95 -53.94 -24.61
N PRO A 3 -54.64 -53.87 -24.29
CA PRO A 3 -53.85 -52.83 -23.61
C PRO A 3 -52.47 -52.58 -24.30
N ASN A 4 -51.61 -51.77 -23.66
CA ASN A 4 -50.11 -51.83 -23.51
C ASN A 4 -49.48 -50.43 -23.66
N LEU A 5 -48.95 -49.74 -22.63
CA LEU A 5 -47.73 -49.96 -21.81
C LEU A 5 -46.41 -50.15 -22.60
N ARG A 6 -45.48 -49.18 -22.51
CA ARG A 6 -44.13 -49.40 -21.94
C ARG A 6 -43.30 -48.12 -21.71
N CYS A 7 -42.56 -48.14 -20.60
CA CYS A 7 -41.64 -47.15 -20.01
C CYS A 7 -40.25 -47.07 -20.67
N HIS A 8 -39.48 -46.00 -20.41
CA HIS A 8 -38.01 -45.92 -20.16
C HIS A 8 -37.72 -44.48 -19.60
N ILE A 9 -37.20 -44.19 -18.39
CA ILE A 9 -35.91 -44.40 -17.69
C ILE A 9 -34.71 -43.54 -18.19
N SER A 10 -34.34 -42.57 -17.34
CA SER A 10 -33.03 -42.04 -16.86
C SER A 10 -32.05 -41.13 -17.67
N VAL A 11 -31.81 -39.95 -17.05
CA VAL A 11 -30.55 -39.28 -16.59
C VAL A 11 -29.34 -39.11 -17.55
N SER A 12 -28.89 -37.86 -17.78
CA SER A 12 -27.56 -37.31 -17.34
C SER A 12 -27.14 -35.97 -18.04
N VAL A 13 -26.72 -35.01 -17.20
CA VAL A 13 -25.60 -34.03 -17.23
C VAL A 13 -25.17 -33.26 -18.51
N SER A 14 -25.04 -31.92 -18.35
CA SER A 14 -24.38 -30.84 -19.13
C SER A 14 -22.95 -31.17 -19.69
N PRO A 15 -22.30 -30.39 -20.62
CA PRO A 15 -22.22 -28.91 -20.62
C PRO A 15 -21.86 -28.10 -21.92
N VAL A 16 -21.75 -26.77 -21.76
CA VAL A 16 -20.91 -25.75 -22.48
C VAL A 16 -21.27 -25.24 -23.91
N ALA A 17 -21.72 -23.98 -23.92
CA ALA A 17 -21.28 -22.75 -24.63
C ALA A 17 -21.18 -22.57 -26.17
N ALA A 18 -21.47 -21.30 -26.52
CA ALA A 18 -20.77 -20.40 -27.46
C ALA A 18 -21.40 -20.12 -28.84
N SER A 19 -21.90 -18.88 -28.96
CA SER A 19 -22.10 -18.07 -30.17
C SER A 19 -21.57 -16.68 -29.78
N LEU A 20 -20.92 -15.82 -30.57
CA LEU A 20 -20.68 -15.66 -31.99
C LEU A 20 -19.53 -14.64 -32.08
N PHE A 21 -18.40 -14.93 -32.73
CA PHE A 21 -17.50 -13.88 -33.23
C PHE A 21 -16.85 -14.35 -34.54
N SER A 22 -17.04 -13.55 -35.60
CA SER A 22 -16.48 -13.78 -36.93
C SER A 22 -14.97 -13.46 -36.97
N PRO A 23 -14.17 -14.18 -37.78
CA PRO A 23 -12.73 -13.95 -37.90
C PRO A 23 -12.42 -12.83 -38.92
N LYS A 24 -11.45 -11.97 -38.59
CA LYS A 24 -10.83 -10.98 -39.51
C LYS A 24 -9.42 -11.47 -39.90
N PRO A 25 -8.97 -11.28 -41.15
CA PRO A 25 -7.80 -11.98 -41.71
C PRO A 25 -6.44 -11.43 -41.23
N PRO A 26 -5.34 -12.21 -41.38
CA PRO A 26 -4.02 -11.84 -40.90
C PRO A 26 -3.36 -10.81 -41.82
N ILE A 27 -2.87 -9.71 -41.22
CA ILE A 27 -1.99 -8.75 -41.88
C ILE A 27 -0.54 -9.20 -41.65
N SER A 28 0.12 -9.49 -42.77
CA SER A 28 1.55 -9.71 -42.91
C SER A 28 2.35 -8.44 -42.62
N SER A 29 3.40 -8.54 -41.81
CA SER A 29 4.47 -7.54 -41.78
C SER A 29 5.81 -8.24 -41.99
N ASN A 30 6.32 -8.09 -43.21
CA ASN A 30 7.68 -8.42 -43.58
C ASN A 30 8.71 -7.58 -42.81
N SER A 31 9.75 -8.29 -42.38
CA SER A 31 11.15 -7.86 -42.21
C SER A 31 11.49 -6.37 -42.37
N LEU A 32 12.08 -5.79 -41.32
CA LEU A 32 13.31 -5.00 -41.46
C LEU A 32 14.11 -5.13 -40.16
N SER A 33 15.17 -5.93 -40.28
CA SER A 33 16.25 -6.10 -39.32
C SER A 33 17.07 -4.81 -39.25
N LEU A 34 17.18 -4.20 -38.07
CA LEU A 34 18.22 -3.21 -37.78
C LEU A 34 19.01 -3.71 -36.57
N LYS A 35 20.08 -4.42 -36.92
CA LYS A 35 21.20 -4.83 -36.08
C LYS A 35 22.11 -3.62 -35.88
N PRO A 36 22.43 -3.16 -34.67
CA PRO A 36 23.61 -2.34 -34.46
C PRO A 36 24.81 -3.28 -34.52
N GLN A 37 25.46 -3.29 -35.69
CA GLN A 37 26.74 -3.93 -35.87
C GLN A 37 27.78 -3.11 -35.09
N CYS A 38 28.39 -3.76 -34.11
CA CYS A 38 29.62 -3.29 -33.48
C CYS A 38 30.75 -3.80 -34.37
N ASP A 39 31.55 -2.91 -34.95
CA ASP A 39 32.88 -3.28 -35.43
C ASP A 39 33.87 -2.13 -35.30
N ASP A 40 34.97 -2.51 -34.67
CA ASP A 40 36.35 -2.03 -34.63
C ASP A 40 36.76 -0.69 -35.27
N GLY A 41 37.47 0.10 -34.47
CA GLY A 41 38.15 1.32 -34.90
C GLY A 41 38.94 1.98 -33.77
N LYS A 42 40.09 1.39 -33.43
CA LYS A 42 41.15 1.96 -32.58
C LYS A 42 41.31 3.47 -32.74
N GLU A 43 41.30 4.23 -31.64
CA GLU A 43 42.38 5.16 -31.35
C GLU A 43 42.39 5.60 -29.87
N GLN A 44 43.62 5.71 -29.37
CA GLN A 44 44.01 5.53 -27.99
C GLN A 44 44.58 6.86 -27.50
N LEU A 45 43.77 7.71 -26.87
CA LEU A 45 44.27 8.95 -26.24
C LEU A 45 44.43 8.77 -24.74
N ARG A 46 45.54 8.07 -24.48
CA ARG A 46 46.30 7.96 -23.24
C ARG A 46 46.68 9.36 -22.77
N CYS A 47 46.02 9.89 -21.74
CA CYS A 47 46.46 11.14 -21.11
C CYS A 47 47.67 10.82 -20.21
N ASN A 48 48.80 11.44 -20.56
CA ASN A 48 50.14 11.11 -20.12
C ASN A 48 50.38 11.50 -18.65
N ILE A 49 50.49 10.50 -17.78
CA ILE A 49 51.21 10.62 -16.51
C ILE A 49 52.70 10.68 -16.86
N LEU A 50 53.23 11.89 -16.92
CA LEU A 50 54.65 12.19 -17.14
C LEU A 50 55.48 11.60 -15.99
N ARG A 51 56.09 10.45 -16.29
CA ARG A 51 57.26 9.92 -15.57
C ARG A 51 58.39 10.94 -15.66
N ARG A 52 58.83 11.44 -14.52
CA ARG A 52 60.13 12.09 -14.38
C ARG A 52 60.84 11.45 -13.20
N GLU A 53 61.61 10.42 -13.50
CA GLU A 53 62.66 9.94 -12.60
C GLU A 53 63.82 10.92 -12.66
N PHE A 54 64.26 11.41 -11.50
CA PHE A 54 65.64 11.83 -11.31
C PHE A 54 66.05 11.52 -9.86
N LEU A 55 67.12 10.76 -9.76
CA LEU A 55 67.74 10.23 -8.56
C LEU A 55 68.18 11.35 -7.60
N ALA A 56 67.94 11.16 -6.29
CA ALA A 56 68.75 11.79 -5.24
C ALA A 56 68.74 10.94 -3.96
N LEU A 57 69.93 10.39 -3.69
CA LEU A 57 70.53 9.72 -2.54
C LEU A 57 69.78 9.59 -1.19
N VAL A 58 69.89 8.36 -0.70
CA VAL A 58 69.96 7.89 0.71
C VAL A 58 70.76 8.82 1.62
N LEU A 59 70.19 9.24 2.77
CA LEU A 59 70.90 9.36 4.05
C LEU A 59 69.96 9.20 5.27
N LEU A 60 70.28 8.15 6.06
CA LEU A 60 70.30 8.06 7.52
C LEU A 60 69.00 8.13 8.36
N ALA A 61 68.75 6.99 8.99
CA ALA A 61 67.86 6.77 10.12
C ALA A 61 68.21 7.64 11.33
N ILE A 62 67.22 8.37 11.85
CA ILE A 62 67.12 8.74 13.27
C ILE A 62 65.63 8.79 13.63
N ALA A 63 65.18 7.82 14.43
CA ALA A 63 64.07 7.96 15.37
C ALA A 63 64.64 7.49 16.72
N PRO A 64 64.19 7.99 17.89
CA PRO A 64 62.80 8.36 18.17
C PRO A 64 62.62 9.62 19.05
N THR A 65 61.36 9.87 19.43
CA THR A 65 60.88 10.75 20.51
C THR A 65 60.79 12.26 20.23
N CYS A 66 59.75 12.67 19.51
CA CYS A 66 59.09 13.96 19.75
C CYS A 66 57.59 13.72 19.95
N SER A 67 57.11 14.18 21.10
CA SER A 67 55.76 14.10 21.66
C SER A 67 54.62 13.93 20.65
N LEU A 68 53.82 12.89 20.88
CA LEU A 68 52.43 12.80 20.44
C LEU A 68 51.63 13.96 21.05
N ALA A 69 51.70 15.13 20.43
CA ALA A 69 50.68 16.15 20.59
C ALA A 69 49.42 15.59 19.91
N ARG A 70 48.58 14.94 20.72
CA ARG A 70 47.23 14.52 20.35
C ARG A 70 46.53 15.78 19.79
N PRO A 71 46.08 15.81 18.52
CA PRO A 71 45.27 16.92 18.08
C PRO A 71 44.04 16.97 18.99
N SER A 72 43.81 18.14 19.56
CA SER A 72 42.62 18.46 20.35
C SER A 72 41.39 17.98 19.58
N VAL A 73 40.46 17.34 20.29
CA VAL A 73 39.18 16.91 19.73
C VAL A 73 38.56 18.14 19.07
N ALA A 74 38.49 18.13 17.74
CA ALA A 74 37.81 19.17 16.99
C ALA A 74 36.33 19.08 17.37
N SER A 75 35.92 19.89 18.34
CA SER A 75 34.52 20.19 18.58
C SER A 75 34.07 21.04 17.40
N ALA A 76 33.61 20.37 16.35
CA ALA A 76 32.85 21.00 15.29
C ALA A 76 31.51 21.42 15.89
N PHE A 77 31.44 22.64 16.41
CA PHE A 77 30.16 23.29 16.64
C PHE A 77 29.49 23.43 15.27
N SER A 78 28.47 22.60 15.02
CA SER A 78 27.64 22.71 13.82
C SER A 78 26.96 24.06 13.83
N ILE A 79 27.50 24.98 13.04
CA ILE A 79 26.96 26.31 12.84
C ILE A 79 25.60 26.19 12.15
N GLY A 80 24.50 26.24 12.91
CA GLY A 80 23.15 26.62 12.48
C GLY A 80 22.42 25.86 11.35
N ILE A 81 23.08 25.03 10.56
CA ILE A 81 22.47 24.24 9.48
C ILE A 81 22.33 22.82 9.96
N SER A 82 21.08 22.51 10.35
CA SER A 82 20.59 21.15 10.54
C SER A 82 21.10 20.26 9.39
N GLY A 83 21.73 19.12 9.72
CA GLY A 83 22.29 18.22 8.71
C GLY A 83 21.22 17.72 7.73
N PRO A 84 21.58 17.21 6.54
CA PRO A 84 20.61 16.85 5.50
C PRO A 84 19.46 15.94 5.97
N LYS A 85 19.77 14.99 6.85
CA LYS A 85 18.77 14.08 7.45
C LYS A 85 17.76 14.82 8.35
N GLU A 86 18.26 15.74 9.18
CA GLU A 86 17.45 16.47 10.13
C GLU A 86 16.64 17.57 9.42
N TRP A 87 17.21 18.19 8.37
CA TRP A 87 16.44 19.04 7.45
C TRP A 87 15.28 18.29 6.78
N LEU A 88 15.50 17.06 6.30
CA LEU A 88 14.43 16.23 5.70
C LEU A 88 13.35 15.85 6.73
N LYS A 89 13.74 15.60 7.98
CA LYS A 89 12.82 15.32 9.08
C LYS A 89 11.88 16.51 9.33
N GLU A 90 12.44 17.71 9.42
CA GLU A 90 11.67 18.96 9.53
C GLU A 90 10.73 19.18 8.33
N GLN A 91 11.15 18.82 7.11
CA GLN A 91 10.26 18.92 5.95
C GLN A 91 9.08 17.94 6.02
N LYS A 92 9.32 16.69 6.43
CA LYS A 92 8.25 15.69 6.61
C LYS A 92 7.27 16.10 7.72
N LYS A 93 7.77 16.68 8.81
CA LYS A 93 6.95 17.25 9.88
C LYS A 93 6.06 18.39 9.35
N LYS A 94 6.60 19.30 8.55
CA LYS A 94 5.84 20.41 7.93
C LYS A 94 4.80 19.95 6.92
N SER A 95 5.06 18.84 6.22
CA SER A 95 4.14 18.27 5.23
C SER A 95 3.20 17.20 5.80
N SER A 96 3.26 16.92 7.12
CA SER A 96 2.50 15.84 7.78
C SER A 96 1.01 15.88 7.47
N LYS A 97 0.40 17.07 7.41
CA LYS A 97 -1.03 17.25 7.06
C LYS A 97 -1.43 16.57 5.74
N PHE A 98 -0.53 16.50 4.76
CA PHE A 98 -0.81 15.85 3.48
C PHE A 98 -0.70 14.33 3.56
N LEU A 99 0.10 13.81 4.50
CA LEU A 99 0.19 12.38 4.79
C LEU A 99 -1.02 11.90 5.58
N LEU A 100 -1.60 12.75 6.44
CA LEU A 100 -2.76 12.42 7.27
C LEU A 100 -4.11 12.58 6.53
N ALA A 101 -4.17 13.43 5.50
CA ALA A 101 -5.41 13.73 4.79
C ALA A 101 -6.19 12.50 4.24
N PRO A 102 -5.54 11.45 3.71
CA PRO A 102 -6.25 10.24 3.31
C PRO A 102 -6.97 9.55 4.48
N MET A 103 -6.39 9.56 5.69
CA MET A 103 -7.02 8.98 6.87
C MET A 103 -8.22 9.80 7.34
N ASP A 104 -8.10 11.13 7.33
CA ASP A 104 -9.22 12.02 7.61
C ASP A 104 -10.38 11.79 6.63
N SER A 105 -10.06 11.62 5.34
CA SER A 105 -11.06 11.33 4.31
C SER A 105 -11.76 9.99 4.56
N SER A 106 -11.02 8.91 4.81
CA SER A 106 -11.61 7.60 5.10
C SER A 106 -12.49 7.65 6.35
N ARG A 107 -12.03 8.35 7.39
CA ARG A 107 -12.78 8.52 8.64
C ARG A 107 -14.11 9.22 8.43
N GLU A 108 -14.13 10.29 7.64
CA GLU A 108 -15.36 11.04 7.39
C GLU A 108 -16.39 10.23 6.60
N ILE A 109 -15.92 9.41 5.67
CA ILE A 109 -16.77 8.45 4.94
C ILE A 109 -17.35 7.41 5.90
N LEU A 110 -16.54 6.84 6.81
CA LEU A 110 -17.01 5.88 7.80
C LEU A 110 -18.02 6.49 8.79
N ARG A 111 -17.84 7.76 9.18
CA ARG A 111 -18.82 8.50 10.00
C ARG A 111 -20.14 8.69 9.27
N SER A 112 -20.08 9.02 7.97
CA SER A 112 -21.29 9.14 7.14
C SER A 112 -22.07 7.84 7.12
N ALA A 113 -21.39 6.69 6.98
CA ALA A 113 -22.02 5.38 7.05
C ALA A 113 -22.59 5.09 8.44
N TYR A 114 -21.88 5.46 9.52
CA TYR A 114 -22.38 5.33 10.88
C TYR A 114 -23.69 6.11 11.10
N VAL A 115 -23.82 7.31 10.53
CA VAL A 115 -25.05 8.11 10.63
C VAL A 115 -26.23 7.39 9.96
N ILE A 116 -26.02 6.76 8.79
CA ILE A 116 -27.08 5.98 8.12
C ILE A 116 -27.46 4.76 8.96
N LEU A 117 -26.47 4.03 9.48
CA LEU A 117 -26.69 2.90 10.37
C LEU A 117 -27.38 3.30 11.68
N SER A 118 -27.18 4.54 12.13
CA SER A 118 -27.76 5.09 13.37
C SER A 118 -29.09 5.83 13.14
N LYS A 119 -29.70 5.75 11.94
CA LYS A 119 -31.03 6.33 11.66
C LYS A 119 -32.13 5.81 12.61
N SER A 120 -31.86 4.72 13.33
CA SER A 120 -32.69 4.18 14.40
C SER A 120 -32.12 4.61 15.77
N PRO A 121 -32.70 5.63 16.45
CA PRO A 121 -32.13 6.18 17.69
C PRO A 121 -32.30 5.26 18.90
N ASP A 122 -33.12 4.23 18.79
CA ASP A 122 -33.39 3.30 19.89
C ASP A 122 -32.36 2.17 19.91
N ILE A 123 -31.17 2.46 20.44
CA ILE A 123 -30.30 1.48 21.12
C ILE A 123 -30.97 1.02 22.45
N LYS A 124 -32.31 0.92 22.45
CA LYS A 124 -33.15 0.33 23.48
C LYS A 124 -34.55 0.03 22.91
N PHE A 125 -34.72 -1.16 22.34
CA PHE A 125 -36.02 -1.83 22.23
C PHE A 125 -37.11 -1.12 21.40
N SER A 126 -36.89 -0.88 20.10
CA SER A 126 -38.01 -0.88 19.13
C SER A 126 -37.51 -1.39 17.77
N PHE A 127 -38.13 -2.46 17.27
CA PHE A 127 -37.69 -3.24 16.11
C PHE A 127 -38.67 -2.97 14.97
N ASP A 128 -38.46 -1.85 14.29
CA ASP A 128 -39.13 -1.52 13.03
C ASP A 128 -38.24 -0.52 12.26
N SER A 129 -36.97 -0.91 12.04
CA SER A 129 -36.07 -0.12 11.20
C SER A 129 -36.25 -0.53 9.74
N ASP A 130 -37.08 0.21 9.01
CA ASP A 130 -37.16 0.12 7.55
C ASP A 130 -35.88 0.72 6.94
N TYR A 131 -34.78 -0.05 6.94
CA TYR A 131 -33.65 0.27 6.06
C TYR A 131 -34.11 0.03 4.63
N THR A 132 -34.06 1.06 3.81
CA THR A 132 -34.35 0.90 2.38
C THR A 132 -33.20 0.16 1.71
N ASN A 133 -33.47 -0.48 0.56
CA ASN A 133 -32.38 -1.04 -0.26
C ASN A 133 -31.36 0.06 -0.64
N ASP A 134 -31.84 1.28 -0.87
CA ASP A 134 -31.00 2.44 -1.19
C ASP A 134 -30.04 2.77 -0.03
N ASP A 135 -30.50 2.71 1.22
CA ASP A 135 -29.64 2.91 2.41
C ASP A 135 -28.53 1.87 2.50
N LEU A 136 -28.85 0.60 2.24
CA LEU A 136 -27.88 -0.49 2.30
C LEU A 136 -26.87 -0.41 1.17
N GLU A 137 -27.30 -0.07 -0.04
CA GLU A 137 -26.40 0.18 -1.17
C GLU A 137 -25.49 1.40 -0.90
N GLU A 138 -26.03 2.46 -0.31
CA GLU A 138 -25.25 3.63 0.09
C GLU A 138 -24.19 3.26 1.15
N ILE A 139 -24.56 2.49 2.18
CA ILE A 139 -23.61 1.99 3.19
C ILE A 139 -22.48 1.18 2.55
N GLN A 140 -22.81 0.23 1.66
CA GLN A 140 -21.80 -0.56 0.96
C GLN A 140 -20.88 0.32 0.10
N LYS A 141 -21.44 1.30 -0.61
CA LYS A 141 -20.67 2.25 -1.41
C LYS A 141 -19.74 3.10 -0.54
N LEU A 142 -20.21 3.56 0.61
CA LEU A 142 -19.39 4.30 1.57
C LEU A 142 -18.23 3.44 2.08
N PHE A 143 -18.46 2.18 2.47
CA PHE A 143 -17.37 1.31 2.95
C PHE A 143 -16.34 1.00 1.86
N ARG A 144 -16.78 0.72 0.62
CA ARG A 144 -15.88 0.57 -0.53
C ARG A 144 -15.07 1.84 -0.79
N SER A 145 -15.71 3.00 -0.68
CA SER A 145 -15.07 4.30 -0.86
C SER A 145 -14.05 4.60 0.25
N ALA A 146 -14.37 4.29 1.51
CA ALA A 146 -13.46 4.48 2.64
C ALA A 146 -12.22 3.59 2.53
N ALA A 147 -12.36 2.39 1.96
CA ALA A 147 -11.28 1.44 1.73
C ALA A 147 -10.54 1.66 0.40
N ARG A 148 -10.89 2.67 -0.41
CA ARG A 148 -10.26 2.91 -1.72
C ARG A 148 -8.75 3.10 -1.63
N ASP A 149 -8.29 3.76 -0.58
CA ASP A 149 -6.88 4.08 -0.37
C ASP A 149 -6.06 2.85 0.06
N CYS A 150 -6.72 1.71 0.28
CA CYS A 150 -6.07 0.45 0.56
C CYS A 150 -7.01 -0.69 0.19
N VAL A 151 -6.98 -1.11 -1.09
CA VAL A 151 -7.87 -2.18 -1.60
C VAL A 151 -7.71 -3.43 -0.72
N PRO A 152 -8.74 -3.81 0.05
CA PRO A 152 -8.70 -5.04 0.82
C PRO A 152 -8.55 -6.20 -0.17
N GLN A 153 -7.65 -7.12 0.14
CA GLN A 153 -7.15 -8.12 -0.80
C GLN A 153 -8.28 -9.07 -1.25
N GLU A 154 -9.03 -8.71 -2.29
CA GLU A 154 -9.93 -9.62 -2.97
C GLU A 154 -9.08 -10.69 -3.66
N ARG A 155 -9.16 -11.91 -3.14
CA ARG A 155 -8.23 -13.01 -3.46
C ARG A 155 -8.30 -13.51 -4.91
N ASN A 156 -9.19 -12.99 -5.76
CA ASN A 156 -9.58 -13.66 -7.01
C ASN A 156 -9.58 -12.80 -8.30
N SER A 157 -8.89 -11.65 -8.35
CA SER A 157 -8.93 -10.78 -9.55
C SER A 157 -7.54 -10.49 -10.11
N LEU A 158 -7.46 -10.42 -11.45
CA LEU A 158 -6.34 -9.93 -12.29
C LEU A 158 -5.59 -8.72 -11.70
N VAL A 159 -6.28 -7.89 -10.90
CA VAL A 159 -5.73 -6.76 -10.14
C VAL A 159 -4.68 -7.21 -9.12
N ASN A 160 -4.79 -8.39 -8.52
CA ASN A 160 -3.80 -8.96 -7.59
C ASN A 160 -2.50 -9.37 -8.32
N PHE A 161 -2.61 -9.79 -9.60
CA PHE A 161 -1.44 -10.05 -10.45
C PHE A 161 -0.74 -8.73 -10.84
N GLN A 162 -1.51 -7.66 -11.11
CA GLN A 162 -0.97 -6.32 -11.37
C GLN A 162 -0.37 -5.67 -10.11
N ALA A 163 -0.98 -5.86 -8.94
CA ALA A 163 -0.47 -5.39 -7.65
C ALA A 163 0.89 -6.01 -7.30
N ASN A 164 1.12 -7.26 -7.70
CA ASN A 164 2.39 -7.95 -7.52
C ASN A 164 3.50 -7.50 -8.52
N THR A 165 3.17 -6.70 -9.54
CA THR A 165 4.15 -6.22 -10.55
C THR A 165 4.86 -4.91 -10.19
N GLY A 166 4.94 -4.56 -8.91
CA GLY A 166 5.74 -3.42 -8.42
C GLY A 166 4.99 -2.09 -8.30
N VAL A 167 3.66 -2.10 -8.37
CA VAL A 167 2.80 -0.95 -8.07
C VAL A 167 2.19 -1.17 -6.69
N GLU A 168 2.60 -0.37 -5.71
CA GLU A 168 1.96 -0.41 -4.39
C GLU A 168 0.52 0.11 -4.51
N VAL A 169 -0.46 -0.79 -4.33
CA VAL A 169 -1.89 -0.51 -4.53
C VAL A 169 -2.53 0.19 -3.32
N CYS A 170 -1.83 0.22 -2.19
CA CYS A 170 -2.32 0.84 -0.96
C CYS A 170 -1.57 2.15 -0.66
N THR A 171 -2.28 3.26 -0.72
CA THR A 171 -1.82 4.59 -0.32
C THR A 171 -1.36 4.61 1.14
N PHE A 172 -2.04 3.92 2.06
CA PHE A 172 -1.59 3.85 3.46
C PHE A 172 -0.22 3.16 3.61
N LYS A 173 0.09 2.17 2.76
CA LYS A 173 1.42 1.54 2.72
C LYS A 173 2.49 2.51 2.25
N LEU A 174 2.18 3.28 1.21
CA LEU A 174 3.06 4.36 0.73
C LEU A 174 3.30 5.42 1.80
N ILE A 175 2.27 5.76 2.59
CA ILE A 175 2.36 6.71 3.70
C ILE A 175 3.29 6.17 4.80
N VAL A 176 3.14 4.91 5.24
CA VAL A 176 4.05 4.30 6.24
C VAL A 176 5.49 4.33 5.73
N LYS A 177 5.71 3.88 4.49
CA LYS A 177 7.04 3.88 3.88
C LYS A 177 7.64 5.28 3.80
N ASN A 178 6.82 6.28 3.50
CA ASN A 178 7.26 7.67 3.50
C ASN A 178 7.59 8.12 4.93
N ALA A 179 6.66 8.02 5.88
CA ALA A 179 6.84 8.49 7.25
C ALA A 179 8.06 7.86 7.92
N ALA A 180 8.23 6.54 7.76
CA ALA A 180 9.33 5.79 8.36
C ALA A 180 10.64 5.81 7.54
N SER A 181 10.71 6.53 6.41
CA SER A 181 11.87 6.48 5.50
C SER A 181 13.18 7.01 6.11
N LEU A 182 13.10 7.80 7.17
CA LEU A 182 14.28 8.35 7.88
C LEU A 182 14.66 7.50 9.11
N LEU A 183 13.82 6.54 9.47
CA LEU A 183 14.05 5.58 10.54
C LEU A 183 14.88 4.40 10.02
N ALA A 184 15.64 3.77 10.91
CA ALA A 184 16.33 2.53 10.58
C ALA A 184 15.32 1.38 10.40
N ASP A 185 15.65 0.36 9.60
CA ASP A 185 14.73 -0.75 9.31
C ASP A 185 14.27 -1.53 10.54
N LYS A 186 15.10 -1.58 11.59
CA LYS A 186 14.79 -2.24 12.87
C LYS A 186 14.27 -1.27 13.93
N ASN A 187 13.87 -0.06 13.54
CA ASN A 187 13.31 0.90 14.48
C ASN A 187 11.92 0.39 14.95
N PRO A 188 11.64 0.39 16.27
CA PRO A 188 10.38 -0.12 16.80
C PRO A 188 9.15 0.64 16.25
N LEU A 189 9.24 1.96 16.05
CA LEU A 189 8.14 2.77 15.53
C LEU A 189 7.77 2.38 14.10
N LYS A 190 8.77 2.07 13.27
CA LYS A 190 8.56 1.60 11.89
C LYS A 190 7.84 0.24 11.89
N LEU A 191 8.33 -0.72 12.68
CA LEU A 191 7.75 -2.06 12.77
C LEU A 191 6.33 -2.02 13.34
N GLU A 192 6.09 -1.19 14.34
CA GLU A 192 4.77 -0.98 14.92
C GLU A 192 3.80 -0.34 13.93
N ALA A 193 4.20 0.70 13.20
CA ALA A 193 3.38 1.33 12.17
C ALA A 193 3.01 0.35 11.03
N GLU A 194 3.94 -0.53 10.63
CA GLU A 194 3.66 -1.60 9.65
C GLU A 194 2.65 -2.62 10.20
N ALA A 195 2.80 -3.05 11.46
CA ALA A 195 1.85 -3.97 12.10
C ALA A 195 0.45 -3.36 12.28
N ILE A 196 0.38 -2.07 12.64
CA ILE A 196 -0.88 -1.34 12.74
C ILE A 196 -1.56 -1.23 11.36
N LEU A 197 -0.79 -0.97 10.29
CA LEU A 197 -1.32 -0.96 8.93
C LEU A 197 -1.95 -2.32 8.55
N ASP A 198 -1.27 -3.43 8.83
CA ASP A 198 -1.80 -4.76 8.53
C ASP A 198 -3.12 -5.04 9.28
N ASN A 199 -3.23 -4.55 10.52
CA ASN A 199 -4.47 -4.62 11.29
C ASN A 199 -5.58 -3.76 10.68
N LEU A 200 -5.27 -2.53 10.26
CA LEU A 200 -6.23 -1.64 9.59
C LEU A 200 -6.76 -2.26 8.29
N ILE A 201 -5.89 -2.84 7.47
CA ILE A 201 -6.28 -3.54 6.23
C ILE A 201 -7.23 -4.69 6.53
N ARG A 202 -6.95 -5.46 7.59
CA ARG A 202 -7.81 -6.57 8.03
C ARG A 202 -9.17 -6.06 8.51
N SER A 203 -9.22 -4.97 9.28
CA SER A 203 -10.48 -4.36 9.73
C SER A 203 -11.33 -3.89 8.54
N PHE A 204 -10.74 -3.20 7.56
CA PHE A 204 -11.46 -2.82 6.32
C PHE A 204 -11.96 -4.01 5.52
N SER A 205 -11.15 -5.08 5.43
CA SER A 205 -11.55 -6.32 4.76
C SER A 205 -12.74 -6.97 5.45
N SER A 206 -12.72 -7.03 6.79
CA SER A 206 -13.80 -7.58 7.60
C SER A 206 -15.08 -6.76 7.48
N LEU A 207 -14.98 -5.42 7.58
CA LEU A 207 -16.11 -4.51 7.44
C LEU A 207 -16.79 -4.66 6.07
N ASN A 208 -16.01 -4.62 4.99
CA ASN A 208 -16.54 -4.81 3.64
C ASN A 208 -17.14 -6.21 3.44
N GLY A 209 -16.54 -7.25 4.01
CA GLY A 209 -17.09 -8.61 3.98
C GLY A 209 -18.49 -8.67 4.59
N LEU A 210 -18.63 -8.15 5.82
CA LEU A 210 -19.93 -8.13 6.53
C LEU A 210 -20.98 -7.29 5.79
N ALA A 211 -20.58 -6.18 5.19
CA ALA A 211 -21.50 -5.32 4.45
C ALA A 211 -21.97 -5.94 3.13
N ASN A 212 -21.10 -6.67 2.43
CA ASN A 212 -21.44 -7.39 1.20
C ASN A 212 -22.34 -8.61 1.47
N GLU A 213 -22.22 -9.22 2.65
CA GLU A 213 -23.05 -10.34 3.11
C GLU A 213 -24.38 -9.90 3.75
N MET A 214 -24.62 -8.60 3.87
CA MET A 214 -25.82 -8.07 4.51
C MET A 214 -27.08 -8.38 3.69
N ASP A 215 -28.06 -9.02 4.34
CA ASP A 215 -29.34 -9.34 3.71
C ASP A 215 -30.13 -8.07 3.33
N PRO A 216 -30.97 -8.11 2.27
CA PRO A 216 -31.86 -7.00 1.90
C PRO A 216 -32.87 -6.60 2.98
N GLN A 217 -33.09 -7.50 3.95
CA GLN A 217 -33.88 -7.29 5.16
C GLN A 217 -32.96 -7.59 6.36
N PRO A 218 -32.13 -6.62 6.77
CA PRO A 218 -31.08 -6.85 7.76
C PRO A 218 -31.69 -7.01 9.15
N THR A 219 -31.25 -8.06 9.86
CA THR A 219 -31.63 -8.27 11.26
C THR A 219 -30.89 -7.30 12.19
N SER A 220 -31.44 -7.04 13.38
CA SER A 220 -30.71 -6.25 14.40
C SER A 220 -29.32 -6.84 14.73
N ASN A 221 -29.18 -8.18 14.73
CA ASN A 221 -27.88 -8.80 14.98
C ASN A 221 -26.87 -8.52 13.86
N SER A 222 -27.29 -8.59 12.59
CA SER A 222 -26.39 -8.30 11.46
C SER A 222 -26.01 -6.82 11.41
N ILE A 223 -26.94 -5.91 11.70
CA ILE A 223 -26.65 -4.46 11.81
C ILE A 223 -25.67 -4.20 12.95
N GLN A 224 -25.93 -4.77 14.13
CA GLN A 224 -25.07 -4.62 15.30
C GLN A 224 -23.63 -5.08 15.01
N ARG A 225 -23.47 -6.22 14.33
CA ARG A 225 -22.15 -6.71 13.89
C ARG A 225 -21.45 -5.77 12.93
N VAL A 226 -22.18 -5.16 12.00
CA VAL A 226 -21.62 -4.16 11.07
C VAL A 226 -21.21 -2.89 11.83
N VAL A 227 -22.02 -2.42 12.77
CA VAL A 227 -21.71 -1.25 13.61
C VAL A 227 -20.47 -1.53 14.48
N GLU A 228 -20.38 -2.70 15.09
CA GLU A 228 -19.20 -3.11 15.87
C GLU A 228 -17.93 -3.14 15.00
N ALA A 229 -18.00 -3.77 13.82
CA ALA A 229 -16.88 -3.80 12.87
C ALA A 229 -16.51 -2.41 12.34
N LEU A 230 -17.49 -1.53 12.16
CA LEU A 230 -17.28 -0.13 11.76
C LEU A 230 -16.50 0.62 12.85
N MET A 231 -16.93 0.50 14.11
CA MET A 231 -16.26 1.13 15.25
C MET A 231 -14.84 0.57 15.46
N GLU A 232 -14.65 -0.74 15.27
CA GLU A 232 -13.31 -1.35 15.27
C GLU A 232 -12.44 -0.78 14.16
N THR A 233 -12.98 -0.62 12.94
CA THR A 233 -12.25 -0.05 11.80
C THR A 233 -11.85 1.40 12.04
N VAL A 234 -12.76 2.22 12.59
CA VAL A 234 -12.45 3.61 12.99
C VAL A 234 -11.34 3.63 14.05
N SER A 235 -11.42 2.76 15.07
CA SER A 235 -10.38 2.66 16.10
C SER A 235 -9.02 2.22 15.53
N SER A 236 -9.01 1.27 14.60
CA SER A 236 -7.79 0.87 13.88
C SER A 236 -7.22 2.02 13.04
N LEU A 237 -8.08 2.84 12.43
CA LEU A 237 -7.68 4.02 11.66
C LEU A 237 -7.07 5.11 12.56
N ASP A 238 -7.64 5.32 13.75
CA ASP A 238 -7.07 6.20 14.79
C ASP A 238 -5.67 5.77 15.22
N LYS A 239 -5.48 4.47 15.48
CA LYS A 239 -4.17 3.92 15.84
C LYS A 239 -3.18 4.06 14.71
N PHE A 240 -3.63 3.85 13.47
CA PHE A 240 -2.81 4.05 12.29
C PHE A 240 -2.36 5.50 12.15
N GLU A 241 -3.27 6.44 12.36
CA GLU A 241 -2.95 7.87 12.40
C GLU A 241 -1.92 8.21 13.44
N GLN A 242 -2.06 7.69 14.65
CA GLN A 242 -1.08 7.90 15.71
C GLN A 242 0.28 7.29 15.34
N GLY A 243 0.32 6.06 14.79
CA GLY A 243 1.58 5.43 14.37
C GLY A 243 2.32 6.22 13.28
N ILE A 244 1.59 6.86 12.36
CA ILE A 244 2.19 7.78 11.38
C ILE A 244 2.73 9.03 12.06
N LYS A 245 1.97 9.62 12.99
CA LYS A 245 2.43 10.80 13.75
C LYS A 245 3.68 10.50 14.57
N ASP A 246 3.75 9.33 15.20
CA ASP A 246 4.90 8.88 15.97
C ASP A 246 6.15 8.72 15.09
N CYS A 247 6.00 8.18 13.87
CA CYS A 247 7.09 8.11 12.90
C CYS A 247 7.60 9.49 12.44
N LEU A 248 6.71 10.50 12.45
CA LEU A 248 6.98 11.87 12.03
C LEU A 248 7.37 12.80 13.19
N GLU A 249 7.22 12.34 14.44
CA GLU A 249 7.38 13.13 15.66
C GLU A 249 6.52 14.41 15.67
N VAL A 250 5.22 14.27 15.33
CA VAL A 250 4.23 15.36 15.25
C VAL A 250 3.04 15.18 16.18
#